data_AF-A0A4U3MKZ8-F1
#
_entry.id   AF-A0A4U3MKZ8-F1
#
_cell.length_a   1.000
_cell.length_b   1.000
_cell.length_c   1.000
_cell.angle_alpha   90.00
_cell.angle_beta   90.00
_cell.angle_gamma   90.00
#
_symmetry.space_group_name_H-M   'P 1'
#
loop_
_entity.id
_entity.type
_entity.pdbx_description
1 polymer ?
#
loop_
_entity_poly.entity_id
_entity_poly.type
_entity_poly.pdbx_seq_one_letter_code
_entity_poly.pdbx_strand_id
1 'polypeptide(L)'
;MNETFFLINLIWTIINTNKSRKFEALQKHAPLLIEEIFKPHYENIECHLFISLTEKNKEAIFNNLSNLYSQLKEKNLLFYISDDLLTSLEGFIKNYKEEPDNLKKLNYSYQLFSRTYFYELNKFRHIVGLKRRSFTFRIHHKLYRYPLQWLIIKYIYLSPILVILIYQLIQYLFELSK
;
A
#
# COMPACT_ATOMS: atom_id res chain seq x y z
N MET A 1 -30.81 -2.63 34.85
CA MET A 1 -30.43 -1.86 33.64
C MET A 1 -29.10 -1.11 33.76
N ASN A 2 -28.48 -0.98 34.95
CA ASN A 2 -27.21 -0.27 35.14
C ASN A 2 -25.95 -1.13 34.93
N GLU A 3 -26.01 -2.44 35.18
CA GLU A 3 -24.82 -3.32 35.13
C GLU A 3 -24.34 -3.56 33.69
N THR A 4 -25.25 -3.67 32.72
CA THR A 4 -24.93 -3.80 31.30
C THR A 4 -24.29 -2.54 30.73
N PHE A 5 -24.75 -1.35 31.12
CA PHE A 5 -24.14 -0.07 30.74
C PHE A 5 -22.74 0.09 31.32
N PHE A 6 -22.53 -0.33 32.56
CA PHE A 6 -21.21 -0.31 33.19
C PHE A 6 -20.22 -1.24 32.48
N LEU A 7 -20.63 -2.47 32.14
CA LEU A 7 -19.81 -3.43 31.39
C LEU A 7 -19.44 -2.91 29.99
N ILE A 8 -20.38 -2.31 29.26
CA ILE A 8 -20.12 -1.72 27.94
C ILE A 8 -19.10 -0.58 28.04
N ASN A 9 -19.26 0.32 29.01
CA ASN A 9 -18.31 1.43 29.23
C ASN A 9 -16.93 0.93 29.65
N LEU A 10 -16.86 -0.11 30.49
CA LEU A 10 -15.60 -0.70 30.92
C LEU A 10 -14.87 -1.36 29.74
N ILE A 11 -15.58 -2.16 28.93
CA ILE A 11 -15.04 -2.77 27.70
C ILE A 11 -14.58 -1.68 26.72
N TRP A 12 -15.37 -0.64 26.50
CA TRP A 12 -15.02 0.46 25.61
C TRP A 12 -13.78 1.21 26.10
N THR A 13 -13.67 1.47 27.40
CA THR A 13 -12.52 2.14 28.01
C THR A 13 -11.26 1.31 27.89
N ILE A 14 -11.33 0.00 28.14
CA ILE A 14 -10.19 -0.94 27.97
C ILE A 14 -9.74 -1.00 26.51
N ILE A 15 -10.69 -1.07 25.57
CA ILE A 15 -10.39 -1.09 24.13
C ILE A 15 -9.69 0.22 23.73
N ASN A 16 -10.19 1.37 24.18
CA ASN A 16 -9.62 2.67 23.82
C ASN A 16 -8.27 2.94 24.49
N THR A 17 -8.08 2.55 25.75
CA THR A 17 -6.77 2.68 26.40
C THR A 17 -5.72 1.80 25.72
N ASN A 18 -6.06 0.56 25.37
CA ASN A 18 -5.15 -0.31 24.62
C ASN A 18 -4.84 0.24 23.21
N LYS A 19 -5.82 0.81 22.51
CA LYS A 19 -5.58 1.49 21.23
C LYS A 19 -4.68 2.72 21.40
N SER A 20 -4.90 3.54 22.43
CA SER A 20 -4.11 4.74 22.69
C SER A 20 -2.64 4.42 22.98
N ARG A 21 -2.36 3.42 23.84
CA ARG A 21 -1.00 2.98 24.17
C ARG A 21 -0.25 2.43 22.95
N LYS A 22 -0.92 1.59 22.14
CA LYS A 22 -0.34 1.07 20.89
C LYS A 22 -0.03 2.20 19.90
N PHE A 23 -0.90 3.20 19.83
CA PHE A 23 -0.72 4.36 18.96
C PHE A 23 0.43 5.27 19.43
N GLU A 24 0.55 5.49 20.74
CA GLU A 24 1.62 6.28 21.36
C GLU A 24 3.00 5.65 21.14
N ALA A 25 3.12 4.32 21.31
CA ALA A 25 4.33 3.58 20.97
C ALA A 25 4.69 3.71 19.48
N LEU A 26 3.71 3.55 18.59
CA LEU A 26 3.92 3.75 17.14
C LEU A 26 4.32 5.19 16.81
N GLN A 27 3.77 6.19 17.48
CA GLN A 27 4.12 7.60 17.29
C GLN A 27 5.58 7.89 17.62
N LYS A 28 6.12 7.27 18.67
CA LYS A 28 7.52 7.46 19.06
C LYS A 28 8.51 6.96 18.00
N HIS A 29 8.17 5.88 17.31
CA HIS A 29 9.08 5.24 16.33
C HIS A 29 8.79 5.61 14.87
N ALA A 30 7.62 6.19 14.58
CA ALA A 30 7.25 6.57 13.22
C ALA A 30 8.24 7.57 12.57
N PRO A 31 8.76 8.62 13.26
CA PRO A 31 9.76 9.51 12.68
C PRO A 31 11.05 8.76 12.31
N LEU A 32 11.49 7.85 13.17
CA LEU A 32 12.68 7.04 12.96
C LEU A 32 12.53 6.15 11.72
N LEU A 33 11.40 5.46 11.57
CA LEU A 33 11.12 4.65 10.38
C LEU A 33 11.04 5.49 9.11
N ILE A 34 10.47 6.70 9.18
CA ILE A 34 10.39 7.60 8.02
C ILE A 34 11.79 8.04 7.57
N GLU A 35 12.62 8.54 8.48
CA GLU A 35 13.94 9.08 8.13
C GLU A 35 14.98 8.00 7.84
N GLU A 36 14.94 6.88 8.56
CA GLU A 36 16.01 5.86 8.48
C GLU A 36 15.71 4.73 7.50
N ILE A 37 14.43 4.53 7.12
CA ILE A 37 13.99 3.42 6.27
C ILE A 37 13.23 3.91 5.03
N PHE A 38 12.11 4.63 5.18
CA PHE A 38 11.27 4.96 4.02
C PHE A 38 11.94 5.97 3.09
N LYS A 39 12.46 7.08 3.64
CA LYS A 39 13.09 8.14 2.86
C LYS A 39 14.34 7.69 2.09
N PRO A 40 15.28 6.91 2.67
CA PRO A 40 16.43 6.39 1.93
C PRO A 40 16.06 5.44 0.79
N HIS A 41 14.93 4.74 0.91
CA HIS A 41 14.44 3.79 -0.09
C HIS A 41 13.42 4.40 -1.07
N TYR A 42 13.30 5.73 -1.12
CA TYR A 42 12.36 6.40 -2.02
C TYR A 42 12.59 6.02 -3.49
N GLU A 43 13.82 6.21 -3.99
CA GLU A 43 14.14 5.98 -5.40
C GLU A 43 14.14 4.48 -5.75
N ASN A 44 14.72 3.66 -4.88
CA ASN A 44 14.99 2.26 -5.16
C ASN A 44 13.80 1.33 -4.88
N ILE A 45 12.87 1.73 -4.01
CA ILE A 45 11.70 0.93 -3.64
C ILE A 45 10.40 1.70 -3.92
N GLU A 46 10.17 2.87 -3.31
CA GLU A 46 8.86 3.57 -3.44
C GLU A 46 8.48 3.84 -4.90
N CYS A 47 9.44 4.28 -5.71
CA CYS A 47 9.27 4.58 -7.13
C CYS A 47 9.18 3.34 -8.03
N HIS A 48 9.34 2.14 -7.48
CA HIS A 48 9.29 0.88 -8.23
C HIS A 48 8.17 -0.06 -7.76
N LEU A 49 7.40 0.33 -6.74
CA LEU A 49 6.29 -0.47 -6.23
C LEU A 49 5.30 -0.84 -7.34
N PHE A 50 4.76 -2.07 -7.25
CA PHE A 50 3.74 -2.59 -8.16
C PHE A 50 4.20 -2.84 -9.61
N ILE A 51 5.46 -2.56 -9.96
CA ILE A 51 6.01 -2.91 -11.27
C ILE A 51 6.06 -4.44 -11.42
N SER A 52 5.74 -4.95 -12.61
CA SER A 52 5.87 -6.38 -12.89
C SER A 52 7.34 -6.78 -12.94
N LEU A 53 7.66 -7.90 -12.29
CA LEU A 53 8.98 -8.50 -12.39
C LEU A 53 9.24 -9.08 -13.78
N THR A 54 10.46 -8.89 -14.26
CA THR A 54 11.00 -9.32 -15.55
C THR A 54 12.42 -9.82 -15.33
N GLU A 55 12.94 -10.61 -16.27
CA GLU A 55 14.34 -11.05 -16.24
C GLU A 55 15.34 -9.89 -16.11
N LYS A 56 15.01 -8.73 -16.68
CA LYS A 56 15.89 -7.55 -16.68
C LYS A 56 15.95 -6.79 -15.36
N ASN A 57 14.91 -6.88 -14.53
CA ASN A 57 14.80 -6.07 -13.29
C ASN A 57 14.74 -6.91 -12.00
N LYS A 58 14.60 -8.24 -12.08
CA LYS A 58 14.42 -9.09 -10.91
C LYS A 58 15.59 -9.02 -9.93
N GLU A 59 16.82 -8.98 -10.44
CA GLU A 59 18.02 -8.90 -9.62
C GLU A 59 18.15 -7.55 -8.89
N ALA A 60 17.90 -6.44 -9.60
CA ALA A 60 17.91 -5.11 -9.01
C ALA A 60 16.88 -4.98 -7.87
N ILE A 61 15.66 -5.49 -8.08
CA ILE A 61 14.62 -5.51 -7.05
C ILE A 61 15.06 -6.38 -5.86
N PHE A 62 15.64 -7.55 -6.10
CA PHE A 62 16.17 -8.40 -5.03
C PHE A 62 17.25 -7.71 -4.21
N ASN A 63 18.20 -7.02 -4.84
CA ASN A 63 19.25 -6.29 -4.15
C ASN A 63 18.67 -5.15 -3.30
N ASN A 64 17.70 -4.40 -3.84
CA ASN A 64 17.04 -3.32 -3.11
C ASN A 64 16.27 -3.84 -1.88
N LEU A 65 15.53 -4.95 -2.03
CA LEU A 65 14.77 -5.53 -0.92
C LEU A 65 15.66 -6.21 0.11
N SER A 66 16.73 -6.86 -0.32
CA SER A 66 17.74 -7.41 0.60
C SER A 66 18.43 -6.30 1.39
N ASN A 67 18.75 -5.17 0.76
CA ASN A 67 19.31 -4.00 1.43
C ASN A 67 18.33 -3.41 2.46
N LEU A 68 17.05 -3.26 2.10
CA LEU A 68 16.00 -2.85 3.04
C LEU A 68 15.96 -3.75 4.28
N TYR A 69 15.97 -5.08 4.07
CA TYR A 69 15.95 -6.04 5.17
C TYR A 69 17.19 -5.92 6.07
N SER A 70 18.38 -5.83 5.48
CA SER A 70 19.63 -5.64 6.23
C SER A 70 19.60 -4.35 7.05
N GLN A 71 19.15 -3.23 6.48
CA GLN A 71 19.05 -1.96 7.21
C GLN A 71 18.03 -2.01 8.35
N LEU A 72 16.88 -2.65 8.14
CA LEU A 72 15.90 -2.86 9.22
C LEU A 72 16.51 -3.68 10.37
N LYS A 73 17.32 -4.68 10.05
CA LYS A 73 17.99 -5.52 11.03
C LYS A 73 19.10 -4.76 11.78
N GLU A 74 19.99 -4.10 11.04
CA GLU A 74 21.13 -3.35 11.60
C GLU A 74 20.67 -2.23 12.54
N LYS A 75 19.56 -1.55 12.19
CA LYS A 75 18.99 -0.47 13.01
C LYS A 75 18.05 -0.96 14.10
N ASN A 76 17.88 -2.27 14.27
CA ASN A 76 16.92 -2.89 15.21
C ASN A 76 15.48 -2.38 15.03
N LEU A 77 15.07 -2.17 13.76
CA LEU A 77 13.76 -1.64 13.40
C LEU A 77 12.74 -2.72 13.00
N LEU A 78 13.16 -3.98 12.91
CA LEU A 78 12.28 -5.12 12.60
C LEU A 78 11.07 -5.21 13.54
N PHE A 79 11.23 -4.88 14.82
CA PHE A 79 10.15 -4.93 15.80
C PHE A 79 9.07 -3.84 15.61
N TYR A 80 9.40 -2.77 14.88
CA TYR A 80 8.51 -1.62 14.73
C TYR A 80 7.72 -1.63 13.41
N ILE A 81 8.02 -2.58 12.52
CA ILE A 81 7.22 -2.82 11.32
C ILE A 81 6.17 -3.89 11.56
N SER A 82 5.15 -3.94 10.69
CA SER A 82 4.11 -4.95 10.75
C SER A 82 4.63 -6.33 10.35
N ASP A 83 4.07 -7.38 10.96
CA ASP A 83 4.33 -8.76 10.57
C ASP A 83 3.99 -9.01 9.10
N ASP A 84 2.97 -8.33 8.56
CA ASP A 84 2.61 -8.42 7.14
C ASP A 84 3.74 -7.94 6.22
N LEU A 85 4.35 -6.79 6.53
CA LEU A 85 5.49 -6.28 5.77
C LEU A 85 6.70 -7.18 5.93
N LEU A 86 7.01 -7.58 7.16
CA LEU A 86 8.16 -8.46 7.45
C LEU A 86 8.03 -9.79 6.69
N THR A 87 6.90 -10.46 6.83
CA THR A 87 6.64 -11.77 6.20
C THR A 87 6.66 -11.66 4.68
N SER A 88 6.07 -10.60 4.11
CA SER A 88 6.08 -10.40 2.65
C SER A 88 7.47 -10.09 2.09
N LEU A 89 8.30 -9.34 2.84
CA LEU A 89 9.69 -9.04 2.50
C LEU A 89 10.56 -10.29 2.55
N GLU A 90 10.53 -11.02 3.67
CA GLU A 90 11.28 -12.28 3.84
C GLU A 90 10.82 -13.33 2.84
N GLY A 91 9.51 -13.43 2.59
CA GLY A 91 8.93 -14.33 1.62
C GLY A 91 9.45 -14.08 0.20
N PHE A 92 9.58 -12.81 -0.21
CA PHE A 92 10.19 -12.48 -1.50
C PHE A 92 11.67 -12.87 -1.56
N ILE A 93 12.46 -12.47 -0.55
CA ILE A 93 13.92 -12.77 -0.50
C ILE A 93 14.16 -14.28 -0.53
N LYS A 94 13.36 -15.04 0.22
CA LYS A 94 13.41 -16.51 0.24
C LYS A 94 13.08 -17.09 -1.13
N ASN A 95 11.96 -16.69 -1.73
CA ASN A 95 11.55 -17.18 -3.05
C ASN A 95 12.61 -16.91 -4.12
N TYR A 96 13.29 -15.75 -4.07
CA TYR A 96 14.38 -15.44 -5.01
C TYR A 96 15.60 -16.34 -4.82
N LYS A 97 15.96 -16.67 -3.58
CA LYS A 97 17.08 -17.56 -3.29
C LYS A 97 16.80 -19.01 -3.67
N GLU A 98 15.56 -19.46 -3.52
CA GLU A 98 15.16 -20.85 -3.80
C GLU A 98 14.81 -21.09 -5.27
N GLU A 99 14.10 -20.16 -5.90
CA GLU A 99 13.57 -20.30 -7.26
C GLU A 99 13.72 -18.98 -8.07
N PRO A 100 14.97 -18.55 -8.37
CA PRO A 100 15.22 -17.26 -9.04
C PRO A 100 14.63 -17.16 -10.46
N ASP A 101 14.37 -18.29 -11.11
CA ASP A 101 13.82 -18.35 -12.47
C ASP A 101 12.28 -18.45 -12.51
N ASN A 102 11.64 -18.68 -11.34
CA ASN A 102 10.19 -18.74 -11.25
C ASN A 102 9.57 -17.34 -11.16
N LEU A 103 9.59 -16.60 -12.28
CA LEU A 103 9.06 -15.23 -12.37
C LEU A 103 7.62 -15.11 -11.88
N LYS A 104 6.78 -16.13 -12.09
CA LYS A 104 5.37 -16.10 -11.65
C LYS A 104 5.28 -16.05 -10.13
N LYS A 105 6.03 -16.92 -9.44
CA LYS A 105 6.10 -16.96 -7.98
C LYS A 105 6.74 -15.69 -7.42
N LEU A 106 7.85 -15.24 -8.01
CA LEU A 106 8.53 -14.00 -7.60
C LEU A 106 7.62 -12.79 -7.74
N ASN A 107 6.95 -12.64 -8.88
CA ASN A 107 6.02 -11.54 -9.14
C ASN A 107 4.86 -11.56 -8.14
N TYR A 108 4.32 -12.73 -7.81
CA TYR A 108 3.28 -12.83 -6.77
C TYR A 108 3.78 -12.31 -5.42
N SER A 109 4.94 -12.79 -4.94
CA SER A 109 5.50 -12.32 -3.66
C SER A 109 5.88 -10.84 -3.68
N TYR A 110 6.41 -10.33 -4.79
CA TYR A 110 6.77 -8.92 -4.93
C TYR A 110 5.55 -8.01 -4.94
N GLN A 111 4.45 -8.42 -5.57
CA GLN A 111 3.20 -7.68 -5.56
C GLN A 111 2.57 -7.67 -4.16
N LEU A 112 2.73 -8.74 -3.39
CA LEU A 112 2.33 -8.77 -1.98
C LEU A 112 3.16 -7.78 -1.16
N PHE A 113 4.49 -7.84 -1.27
CA PHE A 113 5.40 -6.87 -0.64
C PHE A 113 5.06 -5.43 -1.02
N SER A 114 4.80 -5.16 -2.29
CA SER A 114 4.49 -3.80 -2.75
C SER A 114 3.25 -3.22 -2.07
N ARG A 115 2.24 -4.06 -1.81
CA ARG A 115 0.99 -3.66 -1.15
C ARG A 115 1.20 -3.39 0.34
N THR A 116 1.88 -4.30 1.04
CA THR A 116 2.16 -4.17 2.47
C THR A 116 3.07 -2.97 2.75
N TYR A 117 4.14 -2.81 1.96
CA TYR A 117 5.06 -1.67 2.05
C TYR A 117 4.33 -0.34 1.83
N PHE A 118 3.50 -0.23 0.79
CA PHE A 118 2.76 1.01 0.51
C PHE A 118 1.75 1.36 1.60
N TYR A 119 1.07 0.35 2.15
CA TYR A 119 0.15 0.55 3.26
C TYR A 119 0.89 1.07 4.50
N GLU A 120 2.01 0.44 4.82
CA GLU A 120 2.80 0.76 6.00
C GLU A 120 3.49 2.13 5.90
N LEU A 121 4.07 2.46 4.74
CA LEU A 121 4.56 3.79 4.43
C LEU A 121 3.50 4.86 4.69
N ASN A 122 2.28 4.66 4.18
CA ASN A 122 1.20 5.62 4.36
C ASN A 122 0.70 5.73 5.80
N LYS A 123 0.71 4.61 6.54
CA LYS A 123 0.43 4.60 7.98
C LYS A 123 1.44 5.49 8.71
N PHE A 124 2.74 5.27 8.50
CA PHE A 124 3.77 6.04 9.20
C PHE A 124 3.82 7.51 8.77
N ARG A 125 3.69 7.80 7.47
CA ARG A 125 3.58 9.18 6.97
C ARG A 125 2.46 9.94 7.68
N HIS A 126 1.30 9.32 7.80
CA HIS A 126 0.16 9.93 8.49
C HIS A 126 0.43 10.17 9.98
N ILE A 127 1.08 9.22 10.66
CA ILE A 127 1.43 9.34 12.08
C ILE A 127 2.36 10.54 12.31
N VAL A 128 3.32 10.79 11.40
CA VAL A 128 4.26 11.92 11.49
C VAL A 128 3.72 13.23 10.88
N GLY A 129 2.45 13.29 10.48
CA GLY A 129 1.84 14.48 9.89
C GLY A 129 2.20 14.74 8.41
N LEU A 130 2.88 13.80 7.75
CA LEU A 130 3.15 13.86 6.32
C LEU A 130 1.94 13.42 5.49
N LYS A 131 1.72 14.08 4.36
CA LYS A 131 0.66 13.70 3.41
C LYS A 131 0.88 12.28 2.92
N ARG A 132 -0.14 11.42 3.02
CA ARG A 132 -0.11 10.07 2.45
C ARG A 132 0.17 10.12 0.94
N ARG A 133 0.93 9.16 0.42
CA ARG A 133 1.09 8.93 -1.01
C ARG A 133 -0.29 8.60 -1.58
N SER A 134 -0.82 9.54 -2.35
CA SER A 134 -2.14 9.43 -2.93
C SER A 134 -2.11 8.58 -4.19
N PHE A 135 -3.28 8.34 -4.73
CA PHE A 135 -3.41 7.81 -6.08
C PHE A 135 -2.62 8.63 -7.12
N THR A 136 -2.63 9.97 -7.04
CA THR A 136 -1.85 10.87 -7.90
C THR A 136 -0.35 10.57 -7.90
N PHE A 137 0.22 10.17 -6.76
CA PHE A 137 1.62 9.75 -6.68
C PHE A 137 1.87 8.50 -7.53
N ARG A 138 0.97 7.51 -7.46
CA ARG A 138 1.05 6.32 -8.31
C ARG A 138 0.92 6.67 -9.79
N ILE A 139 0.17 7.72 -10.14
CA ILE A 139 0.11 8.22 -11.51
C ILE A 139 1.43 8.76 -11.97
N HIS A 140 1.99 9.68 -11.19
CA HIS A 140 3.22 10.37 -11.52
C HIS A 140 4.37 9.37 -11.77
N HIS A 141 4.45 8.33 -10.94
CA HIS A 141 5.47 7.28 -11.04
C HIS A 141 5.06 6.05 -11.85
N LYS A 142 3.92 6.07 -12.56
CA LYS A 142 3.43 4.96 -13.40
C LYS A 142 3.28 3.61 -12.66
N LEU A 143 2.91 3.64 -11.38
CA LEU A 143 2.85 2.48 -10.47
C LEU A 143 1.52 1.71 -10.55
N TYR A 144 1.06 1.41 -11.77
CA TYR A 144 -0.19 0.71 -12.01
C TYR A 144 0.05 -0.73 -12.41
N ARG A 145 -0.73 -1.64 -11.81
CA ARG A 145 -0.70 -3.05 -12.16
C ARG A 145 -1.28 -3.32 -13.55
N TYR A 146 -2.24 -2.50 -13.98
CA TYR A 146 -2.91 -2.66 -15.28
C TYR A 146 -3.07 -1.31 -16.00
N PRO A 147 -2.74 -1.21 -17.31
CA PRO A 147 -2.93 0.02 -18.10
C PRO A 147 -4.41 0.41 -18.22
N LEU A 148 -5.33 -0.56 -18.11
CA LEU A 148 -6.78 -0.29 -18.12
C LEU A 148 -7.22 0.56 -16.91
N GLN A 149 -6.58 0.39 -15.75
CA GLN A 149 -6.87 1.21 -14.57
C GLN A 149 -6.54 2.69 -14.86
N TRP A 150 -5.45 2.95 -15.56
CA TRP A 150 -5.10 4.31 -15.98
C TRP A 150 -6.13 4.90 -16.93
N LEU A 151 -6.62 4.12 -17.91
CA LEU A 151 -7.67 4.58 -18.84
C LEU A 151 -8.98 4.89 -18.12
N ILE A 152 -9.48 3.97 -17.28
CA ILE A 152 -10.72 4.17 -16.52
C ILE A 152 -10.64 5.45 -15.69
N ILE A 153 -9.50 5.69 -15.06
CA ILE A 153 -9.28 6.83 -14.19
C ILE A 153 -9.11 8.12 -15.00
N LYS A 154 -8.35 8.07 -16.10
CA LYS A 154 -8.20 9.21 -17.03
C LYS A 154 -9.53 9.63 -17.62
N TYR A 155 -10.54 8.77 -17.68
CA TYR A 155 -11.84 9.08 -18.26
C TYR A 155 -12.99 9.01 -17.24
N ILE A 156 -12.69 8.91 -15.93
CA ILE A 156 -13.75 8.77 -14.91
C ILE A 156 -14.62 10.02 -14.83
N TYR A 157 -14.07 11.20 -15.14
CA TYR A 157 -14.82 12.45 -15.25
C TYR A 157 -15.68 12.55 -16.52
N LEU A 158 -15.48 11.65 -17.51
CA LEU A 158 -16.38 11.53 -18.65
C LEU A 158 -17.59 10.65 -18.33
N SER A 159 -17.58 9.89 -17.22
CA SER A 159 -18.71 9.02 -16.86
C SER A 159 -20.04 9.77 -16.66
N PRO A 160 -20.09 10.97 -16.04
CA PRO A 160 -21.33 11.74 -15.93
C PRO A 160 -21.84 12.20 -17.29
N ILE A 161 -20.93 12.60 -18.19
CA ILE A 161 -21.25 13.04 -19.55
C ILE A 161 -21.83 11.87 -20.36
N LEU A 162 -21.24 10.69 -20.24
CA LEU A 162 -21.74 9.46 -20.86
C LEU A 162 -23.14 9.09 -20.38
N VAL A 163 -23.42 9.21 -19.07
CA VAL A 163 -24.75 8.97 -18.51
C VAL A 163 -25.78 9.95 -19.07
N ILE A 164 -25.44 11.23 -19.18
CA ILE A 164 -26.31 12.26 -19.76
C ILE A 164 -26.60 11.96 -21.24
N LEU A 165 -25.58 11.58 -22.02
CA LEU A 165 -25.74 11.24 -23.44
C LEU A 165 -26.61 9.98 -23.63
N ILE A 166 -26.43 8.96 -22.80
CA ILE A 166 -27.27 7.75 -22.82
C ILE A 166 -28.71 8.10 -22.48
N TYR A 167 -28.94 8.95 -21.48
CA TYR A 167 -30.28 9.41 -21.13
C TYR A 167 -30.95 10.18 -22.28
N GLN A 168 -30.23 11.11 -22.92
CA GLN A 168 -30.73 11.85 -24.08
C GLN A 168 -31.06 10.92 -25.26
N LEU A 169 -30.21 9.91 -25.51
CA LEU A 169 -30.45 8.91 -26.54
C LEU A 169 -31.72 8.09 -26.28
N ILE A 170 -31.94 7.67 -25.02
CA ILE A 170 -33.15 6.93 -24.62
C ILE A 170 -34.40 7.79 -24.81
N GLN A 171 -34.36 9.07 -24.41
CA GLN A 171 -35.48 10.01 -24.62
C GLN A 171 -35.82 10.16 -26.11
N TYR A 172 -34.81 10.39 -26.94
CA TYR A 172 -34.97 10.51 -28.39
C TYR A 172 -35.57 9.25 -29.03
N LEU A 173 -35.09 8.07 -28.65
CA LEU A 173 -35.63 6.80 -29.15
C LEU A 173 -37.08 6.56 -28.70
N PHE A 174 -37.43 6.97 -27.48
CA PHE A 174 -38.79 6.89 -26.97
C PHE A 174 -39.75 7.82 -27.73
N GLU A 175 -39.32 9.05 -28.03
CA GLU A 175 -40.10 9.99 -28.86
C GLU A 175 -40.31 9.48 -30.28
N LEU A 176 -39.31 8.88 -30.90
CA LEU A 176 -39.41 8.27 -32.24
C LEU A 176 -40.34 7.05 -32.30
N SER A 177 -40.60 6.41 -31.15
CA SER A 177 -41.48 5.24 -31.06
C SER A 177 -42.95 5.58 -30.83
N LYS A 178 -43.27 6.87 -30.61
CA LYS A 178 -44.64 7.39 -30.54
C LYS A 178 -45.14 7.83 -31.92
#